data_AF-A0A232EZ31-F1
#
_entry.id   AF-A0A232EZ31-F1
#
_cell.length_a   1.000
_cell.length_b   1.000
_cell.length_c   1.000
_cell.angle_alpha   90.00
_cell.angle_beta   90.00
_cell.angle_gamma   90.00
#
_symmetry.space_group_name_H-M   'P 1'
#
loop_
_entity.id
_entity.type
_entity.pdbx_description
1 polymer ?
#
loop_
_entity_poly.entity_id
_entity_poly.type
_entity_poly.pdbx_seq_one_letter_code
_entity_poly.pdbx_strand_id
1 'polypeptide(L)'
;MVSWTLFGEKVPTTEVSWLDEFKNYKQFPEYQISNKNMTLEEFKRIWWMEYAHRMWGRLIGLVFIVPAVYFWFNNMLNPVTKKRILILGTLIGCQGLMGWYMVKSGLENRFDGPTDVPRVSQYRLAAHLGLAFFIYSGLLYTTLDQLMPVRSNTNNYNTSELKPTIKYNNRFRILAFSSKGLIFLTALSGAFVAGLDAGLIYNTFPKMCNKWIPDDILFMSPLYKNLTENPTTVQFNHRTLMWSRSDDTEDNHDKD
;
A
#
# COMPACT_ATOMS: atom_id res chain seq x y z
N MET A 1 -13.45 2.65 -17.41
CA MET A 1 -12.54 1.58 -16.92
C MET A 1 -11.41 1.31 -17.90
N VAL A 2 -11.74 1.15 -19.19
CA VAL A 2 -10.83 0.66 -20.24
C VAL A 2 -10.01 1.78 -20.89
N SER A 3 -10.62 2.94 -21.07
CA SER A 3 -9.95 4.12 -21.61
C SER A 3 -9.32 4.92 -20.48
N TRP A 4 -8.07 5.35 -20.65
CA TRP A 4 -7.43 6.28 -19.73
C TRP A 4 -7.31 7.65 -20.40
N THR A 5 -7.73 8.68 -19.69
CA THR A 5 -7.54 10.08 -20.09
C THR A 5 -6.90 10.86 -18.95
N LEU A 6 -6.04 11.82 -19.31
CA LEU A 6 -5.33 12.65 -18.34
C LEU A 6 -6.30 13.45 -17.45
N PHE A 7 -7.31 14.07 -18.05
CA PHE A 7 -8.29 14.94 -17.38
C PHE A 7 -9.48 14.22 -16.73
N GLY A 8 -9.54 12.89 -16.83
CA GLY A 8 -10.60 12.09 -16.22
C GLY A 8 -11.54 11.46 -17.24
N GLU A 9 -12.03 10.26 -16.89
CA GLU A 9 -12.94 9.49 -17.73
C GLU A 9 -14.33 10.12 -17.71
N LYS A 10 -15.00 10.12 -18.86
CA LYS A 10 -16.40 10.56 -18.94
C LYS A 10 -17.27 9.52 -18.24
N VAL A 11 -17.92 9.91 -17.16
CA VAL A 11 -18.85 9.04 -16.42
C VAL A 11 -20.03 8.68 -17.35
N PRO A 12 -20.36 7.39 -17.52
CA PRO A 12 -21.57 6.98 -18.21
C PRO A 12 -22.81 7.48 -17.44
N THR A 13 -23.63 8.32 -18.07
CA THR A 13 -24.84 8.90 -17.44
C THR A 13 -26.14 8.30 -17.97
N THR A 14 -26.10 7.60 -19.10
CA THR A 14 -27.27 6.96 -19.72
C THR A 14 -27.13 5.44 -19.69
N GLU A 15 -28.26 4.74 -19.72
CA GLU A 15 -28.27 3.27 -19.76
C GLU A 15 -27.52 2.71 -20.98
N VAL A 16 -27.71 3.32 -22.16
CA VAL A 16 -26.98 2.95 -23.38
C VAL A 16 -25.47 3.07 -23.19
N SER A 17 -24.99 4.18 -22.60
CA SER A 17 -23.57 4.36 -22.33
C SER A 17 -23.00 3.35 -21.33
N TRP A 18 -23.80 2.92 -20.35
CA TRP A 18 -23.43 1.88 -19.40
C TRP A 18 -23.32 0.51 -20.09
N LEU A 19 -24.26 0.19 -20.98
CA LEU A 19 -24.23 -1.04 -21.75
C LEU A 19 -23.03 -1.09 -22.69
N ASP A 20 -22.67 0.02 -23.32
CA ASP A 20 -21.49 0.12 -24.19
C ASP A 20 -20.17 -0.08 -23.41
N GLU A 21 -20.01 0.59 -22.26
CA GLU A 21 -18.82 0.42 -21.42
C GLU A 21 -18.74 -1.00 -20.85
N PHE A 22 -19.89 -1.59 -20.47
CA PHE A 22 -19.93 -2.98 -20.03
C PHE A 22 -19.59 -3.94 -21.17
N LYS A 23 -20.07 -3.70 -22.40
CA LYS A 23 -19.69 -4.47 -23.58
C LYS A 23 -18.19 -4.41 -23.85
N ASN A 24 -17.56 -3.26 -23.64
CA ASN A 24 -16.11 -3.12 -23.71
C ASN A 24 -15.41 -3.92 -22.60
N TYR A 25 -15.92 -3.87 -21.37
CA TYR A 25 -15.38 -4.65 -20.24
C TYR A 25 -15.39 -6.16 -20.50
N LYS A 26 -16.44 -6.68 -21.16
CA LYS A 26 -16.54 -8.12 -21.53
C LYS A 26 -15.43 -8.62 -22.44
N GLN A 27 -14.68 -7.74 -23.09
CA GLN A 27 -13.56 -8.10 -23.96
C GLN A 27 -12.28 -8.43 -23.17
N PHE A 28 -12.22 -8.10 -21.87
CA PHE A 28 -11.03 -8.34 -21.06
C PHE A 28 -10.96 -9.74 -20.45
N PRO A 29 -9.74 -10.28 -20.24
CA PRO A 29 -9.54 -11.57 -19.59
C PRO A 29 -10.24 -11.71 -18.24
N GLU A 30 -10.31 -10.64 -17.45
CA GLU A 30 -10.96 -10.66 -16.14
C GLU A 30 -12.44 -11.07 -16.22
N TYR A 31 -13.20 -10.49 -17.16
CA TYR A 31 -14.57 -10.92 -17.42
C TYR A 31 -14.61 -12.34 -18.00
N GLN A 32 -13.72 -12.64 -18.94
CA GLN A 32 -13.71 -13.90 -19.66
C GLN A 32 -13.26 -15.11 -18.84
N ILE A 33 -12.56 -14.94 -17.72
CA ILE A 33 -12.02 -16.07 -16.93
C ILE A 33 -12.64 -16.08 -15.54
N SER A 34 -12.67 -14.95 -14.85
CA SER A 34 -13.06 -14.87 -13.44
C SER A 34 -14.52 -14.43 -13.25
N ASN A 35 -15.05 -13.58 -14.14
CA ASN A 35 -16.31 -12.86 -13.93
C ASN A 35 -17.37 -13.10 -15.03
N LYS A 36 -17.39 -14.27 -15.69
CA LYS A 36 -18.23 -14.55 -16.89
C LYS A 36 -19.73 -14.27 -16.71
N ASN A 37 -20.24 -14.39 -15.49
CA ASN A 37 -21.66 -14.22 -15.18
C ASN A 37 -21.98 -12.89 -14.49
N MET A 38 -21.03 -11.94 -14.47
CA MET A 38 -21.23 -10.65 -13.82
C MET A 38 -22.38 -9.88 -14.48
N THR A 39 -23.23 -9.31 -13.65
CA THR A 39 -24.35 -8.45 -14.03
C THR A 39 -23.91 -7.01 -14.27
N LEU A 40 -24.75 -6.20 -14.93
CA LEU A 40 -24.47 -4.78 -15.13
C LEU A 40 -24.33 -4.02 -13.81
N GLU A 41 -25.12 -4.37 -12.79
CA GLU A 41 -25.06 -3.71 -11.47
C GLU A 41 -23.76 -4.03 -10.72
N GLU A 42 -23.29 -5.28 -10.77
CA GLU A 42 -21.99 -5.65 -10.21
C GLU A 42 -20.84 -4.93 -10.92
N PHE A 43 -20.91 -4.80 -12.25
CA PHE A 43 -19.96 -4.03 -13.04
C PHE A 43 -19.93 -2.56 -12.63
N LYS A 44 -21.10 -1.91 -12.48
CA LYS A 44 -21.20 -0.51 -12.04
C LYS A 44 -20.50 -0.30 -10.70
N ARG A 45 -20.65 -1.23 -9.75
CA ARG A 45 -19.99 -1.14 -8.44
C ARG A 45 -18.46 -1.12 -8.56
N ILE A 46 -17.90 -2.02 -9.36
CA ILE A 46 -16.44 -2.09 -9.60
C ILE A 46 -15.97 -0.83 -10.31
N TRP A 47 -16.69 -0.43 -11.37
CA TRP A 47 -16.40 0.76 -12.14
C TRP A 47 -16.35 2.03 -11.26
N TRP A 48 -17.32 2.19 -10.36
CA TRP A 48 -17.38 3.34 -9.45
C TRP A 48 -16.22 3.37 -8.46
N MET A 49 -15.84 2.21 -7.90
CA MET A 49 -14.68 2.13 -7.00
C MET A 49 -13.39 2.52 -7.71
N GLU A 50 -13.18 2.02 -8.93
CA GLU A 50 -12.01 2.41 -9.73
C GLU A 50 -12.03 3.89 -10.09
N TYR A 51 -13.16 4.40 -10.58
CA TYR A 51 -13.32 5.80 -10.94
C TYR A 51 -13.03 6.70 -9.74
N ALA A 52 -13.64 6.42 -8.59
CA ALA A 52 -13.43 7.18 -7.36
C ALA A 52 -11.96 7.15 -6.93
N HIS A 53 -11.31 5.99 -6.96
CA HIS A 53 -9.89 5.85 -6.63
C HIS A 53 -8.99 6.66 -7.59
N ARG A 54 -9.25 6.60 -8.90
CA ARG A 54 -8.51 7.38 -9.92
C ARG A 54 -8.74 8.88 -9.77
N MET A 55 -9.96 9.32 -9.44
CA MET A 55 -10.25 10.73 -9.15
C MET A 55 -9.55 11.21 -7.88
N TRP A 56 -9.51 10.36 -6.85
CA TRP A 56 -8.82 10.65 -5.60
C TRP A 56 -7.32 10.87 -5.81
N GLY A 57 -6.68 10.02 -6.62
CA GLY A 57 -5.27 10.20 -7.01
C GLY A 57 -5.01 11.53 -7.72
N ARG A 58 -5.89 11.94 -8.64
CA ARG A 58 -5.78 13.25 -9.32
C ARG A 58 -5.96 14.42 -8.35
N LEU A 59 -6.93 14.32 -7.44
CA LEU A 59 -7.17 15.34 -6.42
C LEU A 59 -5.94 15.52 -5.52
N ILE A 60 -5.32 14.43 -5.06
CA ILE A 60 -4.08 14.49 -4.27
C ILE A 60 -2.97 15.20 -5.06
N GLY A 61 -2.79 14.85 -6.33
CA GLY A 61 -1.83 15.52 -7.21
C GLY A 61 -2.08 17.02 -7.32
N LEU A 62 -3.34 17.43 -7.52
CA LEU A 62 -3.72 18.84 -7.61
C LEU A 62 -3.50 19.60 -6.30
N VAL A 63 -3.94 19.03 -5.18
CA VAL A 63 -3.80 19.60 -3.83
C VAL A 63 -2.32 19.71 -3.43
N PHE A 64 -1.45 18.86 -3.98
CA PHE A 64 -0.01 19.02 -3.81
C PHE A 64 0.59 20.09 -4.73
N ILE A 65 0.31 20.02 -6.04
CA ILE A 65 0.96 20.87 -7.06
C ILE A 65 0.54 22.34 -6.93
N VAL A 66 -0.74 22.64 -6.74
CA VAL A 66 -1.24 24.03 -6.74
C VAL A 66 -0.59 24.86 -5.62
N PRO A 67 -0.60 24.42 -4.34
CA PRO A 67 0.11 25.14 -3.27
C PRO A 67 1.62 25.12 -3.45
N ALA A 68 2.20 24.00 -3.91
CA ALA A 68 3.64 23.92 -4.14
C ALA A 68 4.12 24.97 -5.15
N VAL A 69 3.41 25.13 -6.27
CA VAL A 69 3.66 26.14 -7.29
C VAL A 69 3.51 27.55 -6.72
N TYR A 70 2.40 27.81 -6.01
CA TYR A 70 2.16 29.10 -5.37
C TYR A 70 3.28 29.49 -4.39
N PHE A 71 3.64 28.60 -3.45
CA PHE A 71 4.70 28.89 -2.47
C PHE A 71 6.09 29.01 -3.12
N TRP A 72 6.33 28.30 -4.22
CA TRP A 72 7.59 28.37 -4.93
C TRP A 72 7.80 29.72 -5.62
N PHE A 73 6.81 30.19 -6.39
CA PHE A 73 6.90 31.46 -7.11
C PHE A 73 6.86 32.68 -6.18
N ASN A 74 6.18 32.58 -5.03
CA ASN A 74 6.18 33.64 -4.02
C ASN A 74 7.42 33.63 -3.11
N ASN A 75 8.43 32.79 -3.38
CA ASN A 75 9.65 32.65 -2.56
C ASN A 75 9.38 32.35 -1.08
N MET A 76 8.27 31.67 -0.77
CA MET A 76 7.88 31.30 0.60
C MET A 76 8.56 30.03 1.10
N LEU A 77 9.39 29.39 0.27
CA LEU A 77 10.04 28.11 0.57
C LEU A 77 11.55 28.27 0.76
N ASN A 78 12.06 27.74 1.87
CA ASN A 78 13.50 27.63 2.09
C ASN A 78 14.14 26.55 1.16
N PRO A 79 15.47 26.55 0.95
CA PRO A 79 16.13 25.62 0.04
C PRO A 79 15.93 24.12 0.37
N VAL A 80 15.80 23.77 1.66
CA VAL A 80 15.58 22.38 2.10
C VAL A 80 14.16 21.94 1.73
N THR A 81 13.16 22.76 2.02
CA THR A 81 11.75 22.50 1.69
C THR A 81 11.55 22.45 0.16
N LYS A 82 12.24 23.31 -0.60
CA LYS A 82 12.25 23.23 -2.08
C LYS A 82 12.71 21.86 -2.59
N LYS A 83 13.84 21.34 -2.07
CA LYS A 83 14.34 20.00 -2.42
C LYS A 83 13.33 18.91 -2.04
N ARG A 84 12.75 18.98 -0.85
CA ARG A 84 11.74 18.01 -0.38
C ARG A 84 10.49 18.00 -1.26
N ILE A 85 9.96 19.17 -1.61
CA ILE A 85 8.81 19.30 -2.52
C ILE A 85 9.12 18.72 -3.90
N LEU A 86 10.32 18.95 -4.44
CA LEU A 86 10.72 18.38 -5.73
C LEU A 86 10.78 16.84 -5.69
N ILE A 87 11.39 16.28 -4.65
CA ILE A 87 11.49 14.82 -4.46
C ILE A 87 10.09 14.23 -4.28
N LEU A 88 9.28 14.78 -3.37
CA LEU A 88 7.93 14.28 -3.10
C LEU A 88 7.01 14.44 -4.30
N GLY A 89 7.10 15.54 -5.04
CA GLY A 89 6.36 15.75 -6.29
C GLY A 89 6.72 14.73 -7.35
N THR A 90 8.02 14.44 -7.51
CA THR A 90 8.49 13.36 -8.39
C THR A 90 7.92 12.01 -7.97
N LEU A 91 7.95 11.69 -6.67
CA LEU A 91 7.41 10.43 -6.15
C LEU A 91 5.90 10.32 -6.34
N ILE A 92 5.13 11.41 -6.15
CA ILE A 92 3.69 11.46 -6.45
C ILE A 92 3.43 11.19 -7.95
N GLY A 93 4.24 11.76 -8.83
CA GLY A 93 4.20 11.46 -10.26
C GLY A 93 4.46 9.97 -10.54
N CYS A 94 5.52 9.41 -9.96
CA CYS A 94 5.82 7.98 -10.03
C CYS A 94 4.70 7.10 -9.46
N GLN A 95 4.01 7.54 -8.41
CA GLN A 95 2.87 6.84 -7.84
C GLN A 95 1.70 6.76 -8.83
N GLY A 96 1.39 7.87 -9.49
CA GLY A 96 0.39 7.90 -10.57
C GLY A 96 0.77 7.00 -11.74
N LEU A 97 2.05 7.04 -12.18
CA LEU A 97 2.57 6.16 -13.23
C LEU A 97 2.50 4.68 -12.84
N MET A 98 2.84 4.34 -11.59
CA MET A 98 2.74 2.98 -11.08
C MET A 98 1.29 2.48 -11.05
N GLY A 99 0.35 3.34 -10.63
CA GLY A 99 -1.08 3.03 -10.65
C GLY A 99 -1.61 2.81 -12.07
N TRP A 100 -1.19 3.63 -13.03
CA TRP A 100 -1.49 3.42 -14.44
C TRP A 100 -0.91 2.10 -14.96
N TYR A 101 0.35 1.79 -14.62
CA TYR A 101 1.00 0.53 -15.00
C TYR A 101 0.28 -0.69 -14.42
N MET A 102 -0.19 -0.63 -13.17
CA MET A 102 -1.02 -1.68 -12.57
C MET A 102 -2.27 -1.97 -13.39
N VAL A 103 -3.03 -0.93 -13.77
CA VAL A 103 -4.26 -1.08 -14.57
C VAL A 103 -3.94 -1.60 -15.96
N LYS A 104 -3.03 -0.94 -16.70
CA LYS A 104 -2.68 -1.34 -18.07
C LYS A 104 -2.25 -2.80 -18.13
N SER A 105 -1.40 -3.20 -17.19
CA SER A 105 -0.90 -4.56 -17.15
C SER A 105 -1.98 -5.56 -16.72
N GLY A 106 -2.98 -5.19 -15.92
CA GLY A 106 -4.13 -6.08 -15.64
C GLY A 106 -4.94 -6.46 -16.89
N LEU A 107 -4.89 -5.62 -17.93
CA LEU A 107 -5.69 -5.74 -19.16
C LEU A 107 -4.98 -6.51 -20.29
N GLU A 108 -3.71 -6.89 -20.12
CA GLU A 108 -2.94 -7.62 -21.14
C GLU A 108 -3.28 -9.11 -21.16
N ASN A 109 -3.41 -9.68 -22.37
CA ASN A 109 -3.61 -11.12 -22.60
C ASN A 109 -2.27 -11.86 -22.42
N ARG A 110 -1.89 -12.13 -21.17
CA ARG A 110 -0.64 -12.87 -20.83
C ARG A 110 -0.87 -14.01 -19.84
N PHE A 111 -2.13 -14.41 -19.65
CA PHE A 111 -2.53 -15.42 -18.68
C PHE A 111 -2.63 -16.76 -19.40
N ASP A 112 -1.46 -17.32 -19.72
CA ASP A 112 -1.34 -18.55 -20.52
C ASP A 112 -1.10 -19.79 -19.66
N GLY A 113 -0.77 -19.61 -18.38
CA GLY A 113 -0.58 -20.70 -17.43
C GLY A 113 -1.89 -21.24 -16.83
N PRO A 114 -1.98 -22.53 -16.48
CA PRO A 114 -3.18 -23.13 -15.89
C PRO A 114 -3.57 -22.55 -14.50
N THR A 115 -2.68 -21.76 -13.88
CA THR A 115 -2.88 -21.06 -12.60
C THR A 115 -2.87 -19.54 -12.73
N ASP A 116 -2.78 -19.00 -13.94
CA ASP A 116 -2.74 -17.56 -14.17
C ASP A 116 -4.14 -16.96 -14.02
N VAL A 117 -4.31 -16.16 -12.97
CA VAL A 117 -5.55 -15.40 -12.75
C VAL A 117 -5.38 -14.01 -13.37
N PRO A 118 -6.34 -13.53 -14.18
CA PRO A 118 -6.29 -12.21 -14.77
C PRO A 118 -6.48 -11.10 -13.74
N ARG A 119 -5.41 -10.80 -13.00
CA ARG A 119 -5.39 -9.78 -11.94
C ARG A 119 -4.09 -8.99 -11.94
N VAL A 120 -4.10 -7.88 -11.21
CA VAL A 120 -2.89 -7.10 -10.96
C VAL A 120 -1.93 -7.94 -10.14
N SER A 121 -0.68 -8.06 -10.61
CA SER A 121 0.35 -8.80 -9.88
C SER A 121 0.54 -8.25 -8.47
N GLN A 122 0.64 -9.15 -7.50
CA GLN A 122 0.93 -8.85 -6.10
C GLN A 122 2.20 -8.01 -5.91
N TYR A 123 3.21 -8.19 -6.78
CA TYR A 123 4.42 -7.37 -6.77
C TYR A 123 4.13 -5.91 -7.13
N ARG A 124 3.24 -5.67 -8.11
CA ARG A 124 2.86 -4.31 -8.51
C ARG A 124 2.01 -3.64 -7.44
N LEU A 125 1.07 -4.40 -6.85
CA LEU A 125 0.27 -3.92 -5.72
C LEU A 125 1.14 -3.54 -4.52
N ALA A 126 2.09 -4.40 -4.15
CA ALA A 126 3.05 -4.15 -3.08
C ALA A 126 3.93 -2.93 -3.38
N ALA A 127 4.45 -2.80 -4.60
CA ALA A 127 5.26 -1.64 -4.99
C ALA A 127 4.47 -0.32 -4.95
N HIS A 128 3.22 -0.31 -5.42
CA HIS A 128 2.36 0.87 -5.37
C HIS A 128 1.99 1.26 -3.94
N LEU A 129 1.66 0.28 -3.09
CA LEU A 129 1.40 0.55 -1.66
C LEU A 129 2.66 1.06 -0.95
N GLY A 130 3.81 0.42 -1.18
CA GLY A 130 5.08 0.82 -0.58
C GLY A 130 5.48 2.24 -0.95
N LEU A 131 5.34 2.62 -2.22
CA LEU A 131 5.59 3.99 -2.69
C LEU A 131 4.61 4.99 -2.07
N ALA A 132 3.33 4.63 -1.91
CA ALA A 132 2.35 5.46 -1.18
C ALA A 132 2.79 5.73 0.27
N PHE A 133 3.27 4.70 0.98
CA PHE A 133 3.75 4.82 2.35
C PHE A 133 4.99 5.72 2.46
N PHE A 134 5.92 5.65 1.50
CA PHE A 134 7.08 6.55 1.46
C PHE A 134 6.66 8.00 1.24
N ILE A 135 5.73 8.26 0.31
CA ILE A 135 5.18 9.59 0.05
C ILE A 135 4.48 10.12 1.31
N TYR A 136 3.57 9.34 1.89
CA TYR A 136 2.84 9.72 3.10
C TYR A 136 3.80 10.04 4.26
N SER A 137 4.78 9.16 4.50
CA SER A 137 5.77 9.37 5.56
C SER A 137 6.61 10.64 5.32
N GLY A 138 6.99 10.91 4.07
CA GLY A 138 7.75 12.11 3.70
C GLY A 138 6.93 13.40 3.81
N LEU A 139 5.64 13.37 3.43
CA LEU A 139 4.71 14.49 3.61
C LEU A 139 4.45 14.76 5.09
N LEU A 140 4.19 13.71 5.88
CA LEU A 140 3.97 13.81 7.32
C LEU A 140 5.20 14.37 8.01
N TYR A 141 6.39 13.83 7.71
CA TYR A 141 7.65 14.34 8.24
C TYR A 141 7.88 15.80 7.87
N THR A 142 7.66 16.18 6.60
CA THR A 142 7.81 17.57 6.15
C THR A 142 6.84 18.49 6.85
N THR A 143 5.59 18.06 7.05
CA THR A 143 4.56 18.84 7.76
C THR A 143 4.94 19.05 9.22
N LEU A 144 5.32 17.98 9.93
CA LEU A 144 5.72 18.06 11.34
C LEU A 144 6.96 18.93 11.52
N ASP A 145 7.94 18.83 10.63
CA ASP A 145 9.15 19.65 10.65
C ASP A 145 8.85 21.16 10.51
N GLN A 146 7.82 21.52 9.73
CA GLN A 146 7.40 22.93 9.59
C GLN A 146 6.48 23.41 10.73
N LEU A 147 5.61 22.54 11.25
CA LEU A 147 4.67 22.89 12.33
C LEU A 147 5.30 22.84 13.73
N MET A 148 6.33 22.01 13.91
CA MET A 148 7.01 21.80 15.19
C MET A 148 8.52 22.06 15.06
N PRO A 149 8.93 23.29 14.72
CA PRO A 149 10.35 23.61 14.64
C PRO A 149 10.99 23.43 16.01
N VAL A 150 11.94 22.50 16.12
CA VAL A 150 12.73 22.33 17.35
C VAL A 150 13.55 23.60 17.54
N ARG A 151 13.12 24.46 18.47
CA ARG A 151 13.91 25.62 18.91
C ARG A 151 15.13 25.10 19.66
N SER A 152 16.19 24.82 18.92
CA SER A 152 17.51 24.55 19.46
C SER A 152 18.05 25.84 20.06
N ASN A 153 17.72 26.12 21.33
CA ASN A 153 18.38 27.18 22.10
C ASN A 153 19.75 26.67 22.56
N THR A 154 20.62 26.34 21.61
CA THR A 154 21.95 25.75 21.84
C THR A 154 22.99 26.75 22.35
N ASN A 155 22.62 28.01 22.53
CA ASN A 155 23.58 29.03 22.98
C ASN A 155 23.78 29.08 24.50
N ASN A 156 22.97 28.37 25.31
CA ASN A 156 22.98 28.52 26.77
C ASN A 156 23.22 27.23 27.58
N TYR A 157 23.48 26.08 26.95
CA TYR A 157 23.67 24.81 27.68
C TYR A 157 25.10 24.30 27.58
N ASN A 158 25.74 24.07 28.72
CA ASN A 158 27.04 23.41 28.82
C ASN A 158 26.97 22.00 28.19
N THR A 159 27.82 21.76 27.20
CA THR A 159 27.88 20.56 26.35
C THR A 159 28.11 19.24 27.13
N SER A 160 28.43 19.31 28.43
CA SER A 160 28.61 18.17 29.33
C SER A 160 27.29 17.59 29.87
N GLU A 161 26.25 18.41 30.09
CA GLU A 161 24.96 17.95 30.64
C GLU A 161 24.01 17.37 29.58
N LEU A 162 24.28 17.59 28.30
CA LEU A 162 23.49 17.07 27.17
C LEU A 162 23.80 15.60 26.82
N LYS A 163 24.96 15.08 27.23
CA LYS A 163 25.42 13.72 26.84
C LYS A 163 24.55 12.56 27.36
N PRO A 164 24.00 12.55 28.60
CA PRO A 164 23.13 11.48 29.06
C PRO A 164 21.79 11.49 28.32
N THR A 165 21.21 12.67 28.09
CA THR A 165 19.93 12.87 27.38
C THR A 165 20.00 12.39 25.93
N ILE A 166 21.14 12.58 25.25
CA ILE A 166 21.37 12.09 23.88
C ILE A 166 21.49 10.55 23.83
N LYS A 167 22.01 9.89 24.88
CA LYS A 167 22.17 8.42 24.89
C LYS A 167 20.83 7.68 25.11
N TYR A 168 19.94 8.20 25.98
CA TYR A 168 18.56 7.69 26.11
C TYR A 168 17.74 7.93 24.83
N ASN A 169 18.03 9.03 24.11
CA ASN A 169 17.44 9.33 22.81
C ASN A 169 17.81 8.29 21.73
N ASN A 170 18.99 7.66 21.78
CA ASN A 170 19.39 6.67 20.76
C ASN A 170 18.60 5.36 20.84
N ARG A 171 18.33 4.82 22.03
CA ARG A 171 17.51 3.59 22.17
C ARG A 171 16.07 3.84 21.74
N PHE A 172 15.49 4.95 22.18
CA PHE A 172 14.14 5.35 21.77
C PHE A 172 14.08 5.61 20.25
N ARG A 173 15.09 6.27 19.68
CA ARG A 173 15.20 6.48 18.24
C ARG A 173 15.25 5.16 17.48
N ILE A 174 16.10 4.22 17.90
CA ILE A 174 16.18 2.89 17.28
C ILE A 174 14.82 2.21 17.37
N LEU A 175 14.18 2.17 18.55
CA LEU A 175 12.86 1.57 18.72
C LEU A 175 11.83 2.21 17.79
N ALA A 176 11.77 3.55 17.73
CA ALA A 176 10.84 4.26 16.86
C ALA A 176 11.07 3.97 15.37
N PHE A 177 12.33 3.89 14.92
CA PHE A 177 12.66 3.52 13.54
C PHE A 177 12.35 2.04 13.26
N SER A 178 12.63 1.14 14.20
CA SER A 178 12.29 -0.28 14.11
C SER A 178 10.78 -0.51 14.05
N SER A 179 10.00 0.16 14.90
CA SER A 179 8.53 0.09 14.88
C SER A 179 7.97 0.61 13.55
N LYS A 180 8.50 1.72 13.03
CA LYS A 180 8.14 2.22 11.69
C LYS A 180 8.45 1.20 10.60
N GLY A 181 9.63 0.58 10.66
CA GLY A 181 10.03 -0.48 9.74
C GLY A 181 9.11 -1.70 9.81
N LEU A 182 8.74 -2.14 11.02
CA LEU A 182 7.86 -3.29 11.22
C LEU A 182 6.43 -3.01 10.69
N ILE A 183 5.88 -1.83 10.95
CA ILE A 183 4.59 -1.41 10.40
C ILE A 183 4.64 -1.40 8.87
N PHE A 184 5.70 -0.84 8.28
CA PHE A 184 5.88 -0.83 6.83
C PHE A 184 5.97 -2.24 6.24
N LEU A 185 6.77 -3.12 6.84
CA LEU A 185 6.90 -4.52 6.42
C LEU A 185 5.58 -5.29 6.54
N THR A 186 4.83 -5.06 7.62
CA THR A 186 3.52 -5.68 7.83
C THR A 186 2.51 -5.23 6.78
N ALA A 187 2.45 -3.93 6.49
CA ALA A 187 1.58 -3.38 5.44
C ALA A 187 1.97 -3.92 4.05
N LEU A 188 3.27 -4.00 3.75
CA LEU A 188 3.77 -4.55 2.49
C LEU A 188 3.43 -6.03 2.34
N SER A 189 3.61 -6.83 3.41
CA SER A 189 3.20 -8.23 3.45
C SER A 189 1.69 -8.39 3.24
N GLY A 190 0.88 -7.49 3.78
CA GLY A 190 -0.57 -7.47 3.53
C GLY A 190 -0.93 -7.22 2.06
N ALA A 191 -0.14 -6.44 1.32
CA ALA A 191 -0.33 -6.26 -0.12
C ALA A 191 -0.11 -7.57 -0.90
N PHE A 192 0.83 -8.41 -0.47
CA PHE A 192 1.00 -9.75 -1.06
C PHE A 192 -0.21 -10.65 -0.75
N VAL A 193 -0.72 -10.60 0.49
CA VAL A 193 -1.93 -11.35 0.88
C VAL A 193 -3.12 -10.95 0.00
N ALA A 194 -3.34 -9.65 -0.18
CA ALA A 194 -4.42 -9.12 -1.00
C ALA A 194 -4.24 -9.47 -2.49
N GLY A 195 -3.02 -9.35 -3.03
CA GLY A 195 -2.76 -9.65 -4.45
C GLY A 195 -2.88 -11.12 -4.83
N LEU A 196 -2.78 -12.02 -3.86
CA LEU A 196 -2.95 -13.47 -4.05
C LEU A 196 -4.33 -13.99 -3.60
N ASP A 197 -5.21 -13.12 -3.08
CA ASP A 197 -6.44 -13.50 -2.38
C ASP A 197 -6.20 -14.49 -1.22
N ALA A 198 -4.98 -14.49 -0.69
CA ALA A 198 -4.53 -15.44 0.32
C ALA A 198 -5.26 -15.28 1.66
N GLY A 199 -5.92 -14.14 1.86
CA GLY A 199 -6.74 -13.86 3.04
C GLY A 199 -7.88 -14.86 3.25
N LEU A 200 -8.33 -15.53 2.19
CA LEU A 200 -9.49 -16.43 2.20
C LEU A 200 -9.14 -17.91 2.48
N ILE A 201 -7.86 -18.26 2.58
CA ILE A 201 -7.40 -19.65 2.61
C ILE A 201 -7.59 -20.26 4.00
N TYR A 202 -6.92 -19.68 5.01
CA TYR A 202 -7.08 -20.10 6.41
C TYR A 202 -7.85 -19.04 7.18
N ASN A 203 -9.08 -19.34 7.60
CA ASN A 203 -9.99 -18.35 8.21
C ASN A 203 -10.07 -18.43 9.75
N THR A 204 -9.22 -19.23 10.40
CA THR A 204 -9.07 -19.28 11.87
C THR A 204 -7.83 -18.50 12.32
N PHE A 205 -7.78 -18.10 13.59
CA PHE A 205 -6.63 -17.43 14.22
C PHE A 205 -6.56 -17.81 15.72
N PRO A 206 -5.38 -17.95 16.34
CA PRO A 206 -4.04 -17.75 15.79
C PRO A 206 -3.53 -18.92 14.93
N LYS A 207 -4.13 -20.10 15.06
CA LYS A 207 -3.83 -21.27 14.22
C LYS A 207 -4.41 -21.12 12.81
N MET A 208 -3.76 -21.73 11.83
CA MET A 208 -4.22 -21.88 10.45
C MET A 208 -4.96 -23.23 10.33
N CYS A 209 -6.28 -23.18 10.53
CA CYS A 209 -7.15 -24.31 10.85
C CYS A 209 -6.68 -25.03 12.14
N ASN A 210 -6.39 -26.33 12.05
CA ASN A 210 -5.96 -27.13 13.20
C ASN A 210 -4.44 -27.09 13.42
N LYS A 211 -3.68 -26.36 12.58
CA LYS A 211 -2.21 -26.35 12.58
C LYS A 211 -1.65 -24.95 12.85
N TRP A 212 -0.52 -24.89 13.55
CA TRP A 212 0.24 -23.64 13.70
C TRP A 212 1.03 -23.29 12.42
N ILE A 213 1.56 -24.31 11.75
CA ILE A 213 2.27 -24.21 10.48
C ILE A 213 1.56 -25.17 9.52
N PRO A 214 0.96 -24.69 8.41
CA PRO A 214 0.39 -25.54 7.38
C PRO A 214 1.45 -26.37 6.64
N ASP A 215 1.07 -27.52 6.07
CA ASP A 215 2.04 -28.42 5.41
C ASP A 215 2.46 -27.93 4.01
N ASP A 216 1.65 -27.08 3.40
CA ASP A 216 1.78 -26.59 2.03
C ASP A 216 2.63 -25.31 1.91
N ILE A 217 3.26 -24.85 3.01
CA ILE A 217 4.09 -23.63 3.02
C ILE A 217 5.33 -23.67 2.10
N LEU A 218 5.73 -24.86 1.63
CA LEU A 218 6.88 -25.07 0.74
C LEU A 218 6.49 -25.84 -0.53
N PHE A 219 5.22 -25.82 -0.90
CA PHE A 219 4.68 -26.59 -2.02
C PHE A 219 5.24 -26.19 -3.39
N MET A 220 5.57 -24.91 -3.61
CA MET A 220 6.06 -24.42 -4.90
C MET A 220 7.56 -24.70 -5.09
N SER A 221 7.95 -24.98 -6.34
CA SER A 221 9.35 -25.07 -6.75
C SER A 221 9.69 -23.98 -7.78
N PRO A 222 10.87 -23.33 -7.69
CA PRO A 222 11.87 -23.43 -6.62
C PRO A 222 11.41 -22.81 -5.28
N LEU A 223 12.02 -23.25 -4.17
CA LEU A 223 11.56 -22.94 -2.80
C LEU A 223 11.39 -21.45 -2.50
N TYR A 224 12.23 -20.57 -3.06
CA TYR A 224 12.14 -19.13 -2.82
C TYR A 224 10.83 -18.51 -3.31
N LYS A 225 10.16 -19.10 -4.30
CA LYS A 225 8.87 -18.62 -4.79
C LYS A 225 7.79 -18.68 -3.71
N ASN A 226 7.89 -19.62 -2.77
CA ASN A 226 6.90 -19.72 -1.70
C ASN A 226 6.83 -18.45 -0.85
N LEU A 227 7.92 -17.69 -0.73
CA LEU A 227 7.93 -16.47 0.09
C LEU A 227 6.97 -15.39 -0.41
N THR A 228 6.70 -15.33 -1.72
CA THR A 228 5.96 -14.24 -2.37
C THR A 228 4.83 -14.70 -3.30
N GLU A 229 4.78 -15.98 -3.66
CA GLU A 229 3.84 -16.53 -4.63
C GLU A 229 2.97 -17.65 -4.06
N ASN A 230 3.41 -18.33 -2.98
CA ASN A 230 2.58 -19.32 -2.30
C ASN A 230 1.59 -18.60 -1.38
N PRO A 231 0.28 -18.68 -1.66
CA PRO A 231 -0.71 -17.96 -0.88
C PRO A 231 -0.70 -18.34 0.62
N THR A 232 -0.52 -19.62 0.95
CA THR A 232 -0.46 -20.09 2.33
C THR A 232 0.74 -19.51 3.08
N THR A 233 1.91 -19.54 2.45
CA THR A 233 3.15 -18.99 3.04
C THR A 233 3.06 -17.48 3.20
N VAL A 234 2.50 -16.77 2.22
CA VAL A 234 2.29 -15.32 2.29
C VAL A 234 1.32 -14.95 3.41
N GLN A 235 0.22 -15.70 3.58
CA GLN A 235 -0.73 -15.51 4.67
C GLN A 235 -0.08 -15.79 6.03
N PHE A 236 0.69 -16.88 6.15
CA PHE A 236 1.45 -17.22 7.36
C PHE A 236 2.43 -16.11 7.73
N ASN A 237 3.29 -15.69 6.79
CA ASN A 237 4.27 -14.62 7.00
C ASN A 237 3.62 -13.33 7.50
N HIS A 238 2.50 -12.91 6.89
CA HIS A 238 1.77 -11.71 7.30
C HIS A 238 1.24 -11.82 8.74
N ARG A 239 0.66 -12.97 9.09
CA ARG A 239 0.12 -13.23 10.44
C ARG A 239 1.23 -13.25 11.49
N THR A 240 2.38 -13.85 11.18
CA THR A 240 3.53 -13.85 12.08
C THR A 240 4.07 -12.45 12.32
N LEU A 241 4.10 -11.59 11.30
CA LEU A 241 4.52 -10.19 11.47
C LEU A 241 3.58 -9.38 12.38
N MET A 242 2.29 -9.73 12.41
CA MET A 242 1.31 -9.11 13.31
C MET A 242 1.35 -9.66 14.73
N TRP A 243 1.84 -10.88 14.94
CA TRP A 243 1.77 -11.55 16.24
C TRP A 243 2.82 -10.99 17.21
N SER A 244 2.40 -10.07 18.08
CA SER A 244 3.11 -9.78 19.32
C SER A 244 2.56 -10.68 20.41
N ARG A 245 3.33 -11.69 20.84
CA ARG A 245 3.02 -12.45 22.04
C ARG A 245 3.17 -11.52 23.25
N SER A 246 2.07 -11.03 23.81
CA SER A 246 2.04 -10.71 25.24
C SER A 246 1.97 -12.07 25.93
N ASP A 247 3.05 -12.44 26.61
CA ASP A 247 2.98 -13.49 27.61
C ASP A 247 2.19 -12.94 28.79
N ASP A 248 0.86 -13.01 28.70
CA ASP A 248 0.05 -13.04 29.91
C ASP A 248 0.16 -14.46 30.44
N THR A 249 1.03 -14.59 31.44
CA THR A 249 1.01 -15.68 32.39
C THR A 249 -0.39 -15.79 32.96
N GLU A 250 -1.21 -16.70 32.43
CA GLU A 250 -2.28 -17.30 33.22
C GLU A 250 -1.60 -18.20 34.24
N ASP A 251 -1.37 -17.56 35.38
CA ASP A 251 -0.87 -18.13 36.61
C ASP A 251 -1.81 -19.26 37.07
N ASN A 252 -1.18 -20.30 37.59
CA ASN A 252 -1.83 -21.42 38.26
C ASN A 252 -2.74 -20.91 39.38
N HIS A 253 -4.06 -21.04 39.26
CA HIS A 253 -5.02 -21.12 40.36
C HIS A 253 -6.34 -21.65 39.74
N ASP A 254 -6.89 -22.82 40.06
CA ASP A 254 -6.93 -23.50 41.35
C ASP A 254 -6.85 -25.03 41.18
N LYS A 255 -5.96 -25.62 41.98
CA LYS A 255 -6.25 -26.86 42.69
C LYS A 255 -7.07 -26.45 43.91
N ASP A 256 -8.25 -27.01 44.06
CA ASP A 256 -8.77 -27.62 45.29
C ASP A 256 -10.06 -28.41 44.97
#